data_AF-A0A3M6VKW4-F1
#
_entry.id   AF-A0A3M6VKW4-F1
#
_cell.length_a   1.000
_cell.length_b   1.000
_cell.length_c   1.000
_cell.angle_alpha   90.00
_cell.angle_beta   90.00
_cell.angle_gamma   90.00
#
_symmetry.space_group_name_H-M   'P 1'
#
loop_
_entity.id
_entity.type
_entity.pdbx_description
1 polymer ?
#
loop_
_entity_poly.entity_id
_entity_poly.type
_entity_poly.pdbx_seq_one_letter_code
_entity_poly.pdbx_strand_id
1 'polypeptide(L)'
;MHQKAGDELSKLTMKRSDKEVLSRLAAAKKVPAMKNAVDTVEKIVLLQNWIKNGHDKKVFNMLIADKVDVAALLADPLFQSWMELFKQIRVESPIPPLFKMLMGHFEERVLTQQLYAALNTEAAKETADILTSYQILYWHDHKNTYSNDRVFTLLGVKDEGVNMFESLKWNSWISFMKGQEGKSKFSEQALALPLLRKHFNDDFLVKLFDDAIKKKKKSAIYYKRSLNIMQKNDAVKKEREDHMRKESVEKEGPVTRKRLRNGGEAPAPTKRQRKDDGQ
;
A
#
# COMPACT_ATOMS: atom_id res chain seq x y z
N MET A 1 10.56 -27.64 23.82
CA MET A 1 9.43 -28.06 24.69
C MET A 1 8.04 -27.73 24.12
N HIS A 2 7.88 -26.71 23.25
CA HIS A 2 6.57 -26.35 22.69
C HIS A 2 5.91 -27.37 21.74
N GLN A 3 6.69 -28.18 21.01
CA GLN A 3 6.15 -29.15 20.05
C GLN A 3 5.44 -30.35 20.71
N LYS A 4 6.05 -30.91 21.77
CA LYS A 4 5.49 -32.03 22.53
C LYS A 4 4.15 -31.66 23.22
N ALA A 5 4.01 -30.43 23.69
CA ALA A 5 2.76 -29.93 24.27
C ALA A 5 1.66 -29.75 23.21
N GLY A 6 2.04 -29.32 21.99
CA GLY A 6 1.13 -29.24 20.85
C GLY A 6 0.62 -30.59 20.37
N ASP A 7 1.48 -31.61 20.39
CA ASP A 7 1.15 -32.98 20.01
C ASP A 7 0.18 -33.64 21.00
N GLU A 8 0.40 -33.48 22.31
CA GLU A 8 -0.49 -34.01 23.35
C GLU A 8 -1.88 -33.37 23.33
N LEU A 9 -1.96 -32.03 23.15
CA LEU A 9 -3.24 -31.35 22.98
C LEU A 9 -3.98 -31.76 21.71
N SER A 10 -3.26 -32.18 20.67
CA SER A 10 -3.88 -32.63 19.41
C SER A 10 -4.45 -34.05 19.54
N LYS A 11 -3.81 -34.93 20.32
CA LYS A 11 -4.33 -36.29 20.59
C LYS A 11 -5.64 -36.27 21.40
N LEU A 12 -5.87 -35.26 22.23
CA LEU A 12 -7.08 -35.18 23.05
C LEU A 12 -8.35 -34.89 22.22
N THR A 13 -8.24 -34.12 21.13
CA THR A 13 -9.40 -33.67 20.34
C THR A 13 -9.71 -34.51 19.09
N MET A 14 -8.89 -35.52 18.77
CA MET A 14 -9.11 -36.38 17.59
C MET A 14 -10.25 -37.39 17.78
N LYS A 15 -10.91 -37.80 16.69
CA LYS A 15 -11.86 -38.91 16.69
C LYS A 15 -11.15 -40.24 16.97
N ARG A 16 -11.91 -41.22 17.48
CA ARG A 16 -11.40 -42.57 17.75
C ARG A 16 -10.77 -43.23 16.52
N SER A 17 -11.41 -43.12 15.34
CA SER A 17 -10.88 -43.63 14.07
C SER A 17 -9.51 -43.03 13.74
N ASP A 18 -9.35 -41.73 13.90
CA ASP A 18 -8.13 -41.02 13.52
C ASP A 18 -6.98 -41.37 14.49
N LYS A 19 -7.29 -41.56 15.78
CA LYS A 19 -6.33 -42.07 16.78
C LYS A 19 -5.84 -43.48 16.44
N GLU A 20 -6.74 -44.36 16.00
CA GLU A 20 -6.39 -45.71 15.57
C GLU A 20 -5.50 -45.69 14.31
N VAL A 21 -5.79 -44.81 13.35
CA VAL A 21 -4.95 -44.60 12.15
C VAL A 21 -3.56 -44.09 12.55
N LEU A 22 -3.46 -43.04 13.38
CA LEU A 22 -2.17 -42.51 13.83
C LEU A 22 -1.35 -43.55 14.63
N SER A 23 -2.00 -44.38 15.45
CA SER A 23 -1.34 -45.46 16.18
C SER A 23 -0.71 -46.49 15.24
N ARG A 24 -1.42 -46.87 14.17
CA ARG A 24 -0.89 -47.79 13.14
C ARG A 24 0.26 -47.17 12.34
N LEU A 25 0.16 -45.88 12.02
CA LEU A 25 1.21 -45.13 11.33
C LEU A 25 2.50 -45.06 12.18
N ALA A 26 2.39 -44.87 13.49
CA ALA A 26 3.54 -44.86 14.39
C ALA A 26 4.33 -46.19 14.38
N ALA A 27 3.65 -47.33 14.19
CA ALA A 27 4.31 -48.62 14.02
C ALA A 27 5.02 -48.72 12.65
N ALA A 28 4.35 -48.30 11.57
CA ALA A 28 4.91 -48.31 10.21
C ALA A 28 6.11 -47.37 10.04
N LYS A 29 6.15 -46.27 10.79
CA LYS A 29 7.26 -45.29 10.80
C LYS A 29 8.61 -45.88 11.23
N LYS A 30 8.61 -47.05 11.90
CA LYS A 30 9.83 -47.79 12.25
C LYS A 30 10.50 -48.43 11.03
N VAL A 31 9.81 -48.49 9.88
CA VAL A 31 10.34 -48.97 8.60
C VAL A 31 10.95 -47.79 7.83
N PRO A 32 12.29 -47.71 7.65
CA PRO A 32 12.93 -46.55 7.03
C PRO A 32 12.40 -46.19 5.65
N ALA A 33 12.11 -47.21 4.83
CA ALA A 33 11.58 -47.04 3.48
C ALA A 33 10.18 -46.38 3.43
N MET A 34 9.40 -46.47 4.51
CA MET A 34 8.03 -45.92 4.58
C MET A 34 7.94 -44.58 5.31
N LYS A 35 9.02 -44.13 5.95
CA LYS A 35 9.02 -42.98 6.86
C LYS A 35 8.40 -41.73 6.22
N ASN A 36 8.83 -41.36 5.01
CA ASN A 36 8.34 -40.14 4.35
C ASN A 36 6.85 -40.23 3.96
N ALA A 37 6.41 -41.39 3.49
CA ALA A 37 5.00 -41.62 3.15
C ALA A 37 4.13 -41.58 4.41
N VAL A 38 4.57 -42.23 5.47
CA VAL A 38 3.91 -42.22 6.78
C VAL A 38 3.81 -40.80 7.34
N ASP A 39 4.91 -40.04 7.30
CA ASP A 39 4.94 -38.63 7.74
C ASP A 39 3.92 -37.76 6.98
N THR A 40 3.77 -38.01 5.68
CA THR A 40 2.81 -37.29 4.83
C THR A 40 1.38 -37.63 5.21
N VAL A 41 1.06 -38.92 5.39
CA VAL A 41 -0.28 -39.38 5.80
C VAL A 41 -0.62 -38.88 7.20
N GLU A 42 0.32 -38.91 8.15
CA GLU A 42 0.13 -38.36 9.50
C GLU A 42 -0.28 -36.88 9.43
N LYS A 43 0.44 -36.07 8.64
CA LYS A 43 0.11 -34.64 8.46
C LYS A 43 -1.27 -34.44 7.82
N ILE A 44 -1.64 -35.22 6.81
CA ILE A 44 -2.97 -35.14 6.17
C ILE A 44 -4.09 -35.45 7.16
N VAL A 45 -3.95 -36.50 7.98
CA VAL A 45 -4.94 -36.85 9.02
C VAL A 45 -5.07 -35.73 10.06
N LEU A 46 -3.94 -35.13 10.47
CA LEU A 46 -3.95 -33.98 11.37
C LEU A 46 -4.62 -32.75 10.74
N LEU A 47 -4.34 -32.44 9.48
CA LEU A 47 -4.98 -31.35 8.74
C LEU A 47 -6.50 -31.54 8.69
N GLN A 48 -6.98 -32.73 8.30
CA GLN A 48 -8.41 -33.03 8.28
C GLN A 48 -9.08 -32.76 9.62
N ASN A 49 -8.49 -33.27 10.71
CA ASN A 49 -9.03 -33.07 12.04
C ASN A 49 -9.00 -31.58 12.46
N TRP A 50 -7.89 -30.88 12.19
CA TRP A 50 -7.74 -29.48 12.61
C TRP A 50 -8.59 -28.51 11.79
N ILE A 51 -8.74 -28.72 10.47
CA ILE A 51 -9.66 -27.95 9.62
C ILE A 51 -11.08 -28.09 10.15
N LYS A 52 -11.51 -29.33 10.43
CA LYS A 52 -12.86 -29.63 10.92
C LYS A 52 -13.18 -28.95 12.25
N ASN A 53 -12.19 -28.87 13.15
CA ASN A 53 -12.36 -28.36 14.51
C ASN A 53 -11.96 -26.88 14.67
N GLY A 54 -11.76 -26.13 13.57
CA GLY A 54 -11.44 -24.70 13.68
C GLY A 54 -10.04 -24.38 14.20
N HIS A 55 -9.09 -25.32 14.10
CA HIS A 55 -7.74 -25.16 14.64
C HIS A 55 -6.78 -24.49 13.63
N ASP A 56 -7.19 -23.37 13.05
CA ASP A 56 -6.51 -22.68 11.95
C ASP A 56 -5.04 -22.34 12.28
N LYS A 57 -4.74 -21.93 13.53
CA LYS A 57 -3.36 -21.67 13.98
C LYS A 57 -2.47 -22.92 13.93
N LYS A 58 -2.99 -24.10 14.30
CA LYS A 58 -2.22 -25.35 14.25
C LYS A 58 -1.97 -25.76 12.80
N VAL A 59 -2.99 -25.63 11.96
CA VAL A 59 -2.90 -25.85 10.51
C VAL A 59 -1.81 -24.97 9.92
N PHE A 60 -1.88 -23.65 10.13
CA PHE A 60 -0.93 -22.72 9.56
C PHE A 60 0.51 -22.99 10.02
N ASN A 61 0.72 -23.22 11.32
CA ASN A 61 2.03 -23.57 11.86
C ASN A 61 2.63 -24.83 11.21
N MET A 62 1.79 -25.81 10.85
CA MET A 62 2.25 -27.02 10.15
C MET A 62 2.61 -26.73 8.69
N LEU A 63 1.83 -25.88 8.01
CA LEU A 63 2.04 -25.58 6.58
C LEU A 63 3.25 -24.67 6.35
N ILE A 64 3.44 -23.67 7.22
CA ILE A 64 4.57 -22.72 7.12
C ILE A 64 5.88 -23.30 7.67
N ALA A 65 5.84 -24.45 8.36
CA ALA A 65 7.03 -25.09 8.88
C ALA A 65 8.05 -25.32 7.76
N ASP A 66 9.29 -24.88 8.01
CA ASP A 66 10.43 -25.00 7.10
C ASP A 66 10.24 -24.27 5.75
N LYS A 67 9.30 -23.32 5.66
CA LYS A 67 9.11 -22.46 4.47
C LYS A 67 9.91 -21.18 4.62
N VAL A 68 10.74 -20.91 3.60
CA VAL A 68 11.59 -19.71 3.55
C VAL A 68 10.80 -18.45 3.19
N ASP A 69 9.71 -18.59 2.44
CA ASP A 69 8.84 -17.50 2.00
C ASP A 69 7.44 -18.01 1.61
N VAL A 70 6.55 -17.07 1.23
CA VAL A 70 5.21 -17.38 0.73
C VAL A 70 5.24 -18.22 -0.54
N ALA A 71 6.19 -18.03 -1.46
CA ALA A 71 6.24 -18.83 -2.69
C ALA A 71 6.49 -20.31 -2.38
N ALA A 72 7.42 -20.61 -1.46
CA ALA A 72 7.72 -21.95 -0.97
C ALA A 72 6.53 -22.58 -0.23
N LEU A 73 5.74 -21.79 0.51
CA LEU A 73 4.48 -22.26 1.10
C LEU A 73 3.46 -22.62 0.03
N LEU A 74 3.18 -21.72 -0.90
CA LEU A 74 2.12 -21.90 -1.90
C LEU A 74 2.45 -23.04 -2.89
N ALA A 75 3.73 -23.26 -3.17
CA ALA A 75 4.20 -24.37 -4.01
C ALA A 75 4.22 -25.74 -3.28
N ASP A 76 4.00 -25.78 -1.97
CA ASP A 76 4.16 -27.00 -1.18
C ASP A 76 3.00 -28.01 -1.40
N PRO A 77 3.29 -29.31 -1.61
CA PRO A 77 2.24 -30.32 -1.80
C PRO A 77 1.29 -30.50 -0.61
N LEU A 78 1.77 -30.31 0.62
CA LEU A 78 0.92 -30.37 1.81
C LEU A 78 -0.02 -29.15 1.88
N PHE A 79 0.46 -27.98 1.44
CA PHE A 79 -0.39 -26.80 1.27
C PHE A 79 -1.49 -27.02 0.23
N GLN A 80 -1.17 -27.64 -0.92
CA GLN A 80 -2.17 -27.99 -1.93
C GLN A 80 -3.20 -29.00 -1.39
N SER A 81 -2.74 -29.98 -0.60
CA SER A 81 -3.62 -30.91 0.10
C SER A 81 -4.54 -30.18 1.09
N TRP A 82 -4.02 -29.19 1.82
CA TRP A 82 -4.83 -28.36 2.70
C TRP A 82 -5.90 -27.57 1.94
N MET A 83 -5.58 -26.94 0.80
CA MET A 83 -6.54 -26.21 -0.02
C MET A 83 -7.73 -27.11 -0.43
N GLU A 84 -7.44 -28.33 -0.88
CA GLU A 84 -8.47 -29.29 -1.28
C GLU A 84 -9.28 -29.82 -0.10
N LEU A 85 -8.62 -30.19 1.00
CA LEU A 85 -9.31 -30.62 2.22
C LEU A 85 -10.19 -29.52 2.81
N PHE A 86 -9.74 -28.27 2.77
CA PHE A 86 -10.52 -27.14 3.26
C PHE A 86 -11.82 -27.01 2.48
N LYS A 87 -11.78 -27.04 1.14
CA LYS A 87 -12.98 -27.00 0.27
C LYS A 87 -13.92 -28.18 0.51
N GLN A 88 -13.39 -29.35 0.86
CA GLN A 88 -14.21 -30.54 1.14
C GLN A 88 -14.88 -30.49 2.52
N ILE A 89 -14.21 -29.91 3.51
CA ILE A 89 -14.66 -29.92 4.91
C ILE A 89 -15.51 -28.68 5.23
N ARG A 90 -15.24 -27.55 4.59
CA ARG A 90 -15.85 -26.25 4.87
C ARG A 90 -16.51 -25.68 3.62
N VAL A 91 -17.62 -24.97 3.83
CA VAL A 91 -18.41 -24.36 2.75
C VAL A 91 -17.75 -23.05 2.28
N GLU A 92 -17.07 -22.35 3.18
CA GLU A 92 -16.37 -21.12 2.85
C GLU A 92 -15.10 -21.34 2.01
N SER A 93 -14.72 -20.32 1.24
CA SER A 93 -13.45 -20.32 0.50
C SER A 93 -12.25 -20.38 1.46
N PRO A 94 -11.17 -21.12 1.12
CA PRO A 94 -9.93 -21.12 1.90
C PRO A 94 -9.16 -19.79 1.81
N ILE A 95 -9.49 -18.91 0.86
CA ILE A 95 -8.72 -17.70 0.56
C ILE A 95 -8.79 -16.64 1.69
N PRO A 96 -9.96 -16.21 2.20
CA PRO A 96 -10.00 -15.24 3.30
C PRO A 96 -9.29 -15.72 4.58
N PRO A 97 -9.48 -16.98 5.05
CA PRO A 97 -8.72 -17.52 6.18
C PRO A 97 -7.22 -17.55 5.91
N LEU A 98 -6.79 -18.00 4.72
CA LEU A 98 -5.37 -18.02 4.34
C LEU A 98 -4.76 -16.63 4.42
N PHE A 99 -5.40 -15.65 3.78
CA PHE A 99 -4.91 -14.27 3.77
C PHE A 99 -4.81 -13.71 5.19
N LYS A 100 -5.79 -13.98 6.05
CA LYS A 100 -5.75 -13.58 7.48
C LYS A 100 -4.59 -14.25 8.23
N MET A 101 -4.32 -15.53 7.99
CA MET A 101 -3.21 -16.24 8.63
C MET A 101 -1.86 -15.67 8.17
N LEU A 102 -1.72 -15.39 6.87
CA LEU A 102 -0.53 -14.74 6.31
C LEU A 102 -0.31 -13.34 6.88
N MET A 103 -1.35 -12.50 6.95
CA MET A 103 -1.28 -11.17 7.58
C MET A 103 -0.93 -11.23 9.07
N GLY A 104 -1.35 -12.28 9.77
CA GLY A 104 -1.00 -12.48 11.17
C GLY A 104 0.45 -12.95 11.39
N HIS A 105 1.12 -13.43 10.33
CA HIS A 105 2.46 -13.99 10.40
C HIS A 105 3.54 -13.05 9.85
N PHE A 106 3.24 -12.37 8.74
CA PHE A 106 4.17 -11.50 8.04
C PHE A 106 3.82 -10.04 8.30
N GLU A 107 4.85 -9.19 8.41
CA GLU A 107 4.64 -7.74 8.31
C GLU A 107 3.95 -7.42 6.98
N GLU A 108 2.97 -6.51 7.00
CA GLU A 108 2.10 -6.25 5.85
C GLU A 108 2.86 -5.94 4.55
N ARG A 109 3.88 -5.08 4.61
CA ARG A 109 4.69 -4.75 3.42
C ARG A 109 5.47 -5.98 2.93
N VAL A 110 6.02 -6.77 3.84
CA VAL A 110 6.74 -8.02 3.51
C VAL A 110 5.79 -9.01 2.85
N LEU A 111 4.59 -9.19 3.39
CA LEU A 111 3.58 -10.06 2.80
C LEU A 111 3.23 -9.65 1.37
N THR A 112 2.93 -8.36 1.14
CA THR A 112 2.64 -7.86 -0.21
C THR A 112 3.81 -8.15 -1.15
N GLN A 113 5.05 -7.87 -0.74
CA GLN A 113 6.21 -8.13 -1.58
C GLN A 113 6.38 -9.62 -1.92
N GLN A 114 6.18 -10.51 -0.94
CA GLN A 114 6.30 -11.95 -1.16
C GLN A 114 5.17 -12.51 -2.05
N LEU A 115 3.93 -12.00 -1.94
CA LEU A 115 2.84 -12.39 -2.82
C LEU A 115 3.13 -12.03 -4.28
N TYR A 116 3.62 -10.83 -4.54
CA TYR A 116 4.00 -10.42 -5.90
C TYR A 116 5.24 -11.16 -6.43
N ALA A 117 6.17 -11.54 -5.54
CA ALA A 117 7.29 -12.39 -5.93
C ALA A 117 6.81 -13.80 -6.33
N ALA A 118 5.84 -14.36 -5.59
CA ALA A 118 5.27 -15.68 -5.84
C ALA A 118 4.57 -15.81 -7.21
N LEU A 119 4.14 -14.71 -7.84
CA LEU A 119 3.62 -14.70 -9.21
C LEU A 119 4.64 -15.17 -10.26
N ASN A 120 5.93 -15.16 -9.92
CA ASN A 120 7.02 -15.66 -10.79
C ASN A 120 7.38 -17.12 -10.49
N THR A 121 6.71 -17.78 -9.55
CA THR A 121 6.95 -19.20 -9.22
C THR A 121 5.79 -20.03 -9.78
N GLU A 122 6.04 -20.82 -10.82
CA GLU A 122 4.99 -21.52 -11.57
C GLU A 122 4.03 -22.32 -10.65
N ALA A 123 4.58 -23.08 -9.70
CA ALA A 123 3.80 -23.88 -8.75
C ALA A 123 2.99 -23.07 -7.73
N ALA A 124 3.30 -21.78 -7.53
CA ALA A 124 2.61 -20.88 -6.61
C ALA A 124 1.72 -19.86 -7.34
N LYS A 125 1.93 -19.67 -8.64
CA LYS A 125 1.44 -18.53 -9.41
C LYS A 125 -0.08 -18.37 -9.35
N GLU A 126 -0.83 -19.45 -9.54
CA GLU A 126 -2.29 -19.41 -9.52
C GLU A 126 -2.82 -18.96 -8.15
N THR A 127 -2.29 -19.53 -7.07
CA THR A 127 -2.74 -19.14 -5.71
C THR A 127 -2.27 -17.72 -5.36
N ALA A 128 -1.07 -17.33 -5.79
CA ALA A 128 -0.56 -15.97 -5.62
C ALA A 128 -1.41 -14.93 -6.36
N ASP A 129 -1.87 -15.24 -7.58
CA ASP A 129 -2.76 -14.36 -8.36
C ASP A 129 -4.10 -14.13 -7.65
N ILE A 130 -4.68 -15.21 -7.11
CA ILE A 130 -5.90 -15.14 -6.29
C ILE A 130 -5.66 -14.31 -5.01
N LEU A 131 -4.54 -14.51 -4.32
CA LEU A 131 -4.24 -13.80 -3.08
C LEU A 131 -3.92 -12.31 -3.31
N THR A 132 -3.24 -11.95 -4.39
CA THR A 132 -2.99 -10.53 -4.74
C THR A 132 -4.27 -9.82 -5.15
N SER A 133 -5.15 -10.50 -5.90
CA SER A 133 -6.50 -9.99 -6.20
C SER A 133 -7.33 -9.81 -4.93
N TYR A 134 -7.30 -10.80 -4.02
CA TYR A 134 -7.97 -10.71 -2.73
C TYR A 134 -7.40 -9.60 -1.85
N GLN A 135 -6.09 -9.36 -1.88
CA GLN A 135 -5.44 -8.27 -1.15
C GLN A 135 -5.96 -6.90 -1.60
N ILE A 136 -6.18 -6.70 -2.90
CA ILE A 136 -6.77 -5.46 -3.44
C ILE A 136 -8.21 -5.28 -2.92
N LEU A 137 -9.02 -6.34 -2.96
CA LEU A 137 -10.39 -6.31 -2.42
C LEU A 137 -10.39 -5.99 -0.92
N TYR A 138 -9.50 -6.63 -0.17
CA TYR A 138 -9.33 -6.37 1.25
C TYR A 138 -9.00 -4.90 1.53
N TRP A 139 -8.11 -4.29 0.75
CA TRP A 139 -7.79 -2.86 0.88
C TRP A 139 -9.00 -1.96 0.56
N HIS A 140 -9.83 -2.33 -0.42
CA HIS A 140 -11.06 -1.61 -0.74
C HIS A 140 -12.07 -1.67 0.41
N ASP A 141 -12.29 -2.84 0.99
CA ASP A 141 -13.21 -3.03 2.12
C ASP A 141 -12.75 -2.24 3.35
N HIS A 142 -11.45 -1.97 3.46
CA HIS A 142 -10.83 -1.24 4.55
C HIS A 142 -10.34 0.16 4.11
N LYS A 143 -11.11 0.86 3.26
CA LYS A 143 -10.75 2.17 2.69
C LYS A 143 -10.30 3.25 3.68
N ASN A 144 -10.74 3.18 4.94
CA ASN A 144 -10.31 4.11 5.99
C ASN A 144 -8.85 3.87 6.44
N THR A 145 -8.35 2.66 6.23
CA THR A 145 -7.00 2.22 6.58
C THR A 145 -6.06 2.29 5.39
N TYR A 146 -6.57 2.07 4.18
CA TYR A 146 -5.79 1.96 2.94
C TYR A 146 -6.02 3.13 2.00
N SER A 147 -5.23 4.18 2.18
CA SER A 147 -5.16 5.29 1.23
C SER A 147 -4.35 4.91 -0.02
N ASN A 148 -4.50 5.67 -1.11
CA ASN A 148 -3.71 5.46 -2.33
C ASN A 148 -2.20 5.54 -2.05
N ASP A 149 -1.77 6.44 -1.16
CA ASP A 149 -0.37 6.62 -0.76
C ASP A 149 0.15 5.42 0.06
N ARG A 150 -0.69 4.84 0.93
CA ARG A 150 -0.33 3.64 1.69
C ARG A 150 -0.19 2.44 0.76
N VAL A 151 -1.16 2.19 -0.12
CA VAL A 151 -1.11 1.06 -1.07
C VAL A 151 0.09 1.19 -2.02
N PHE A 152 0.40 2.41 -2.48
CA PHE A 152 1.62 2.69 -3.26
C PHE A 152 2.90 2.24 -2.51
N THR A 153 2.95 2.51 -1.21
CA THR A 153 4.09 2.15 -0.34
C THR A 153 4.17 0.64 -0.07
N LEU A 154 3.03 -0.01 0.20
CA LEU A 154 2.95 -1.45 0.46
C LEU A 154 3.37 -2.27 -0.77
N LEU A 155 2.93 -1.85 -1.96
CA LEU A 155 3.33 -2.47 -3.22
C LEU A 155 4.82 -2.23 -3.55
N GLY A 156 5.44 -1.21 -2.96
CA GLY A 156 6.84 -0.86 -3.22
C GLY A 156 7.06 -0.30 -4.63
N VAL A 157 6.04 0.35 -5.21
CA VAL A 157 6.08 0.87 -6.59
C VAL A 157 7.22 1.88 -6.78
N LYS A 158 7.50 2.70 -5.76
CA LYS A 158 8.60 3.67 -5.77
C LYS A 158 9.98 3.04 -6.02
N ASP A 159 10.15 1.77 -5.64
CA ASP A 159 11.45 1.08 -5.69
C ASP A 159 11.72 0.49 -7.09
N GLU A 160 10.74 0.53 -8.01
CA GLU A 160 10.84 -0.08 -9.35
C GLU A 160 11.41 0.85 -10.42
N GLY A 161 11.50 2.16 -10.13
CA GLY A 161 12.00 3.18 -11.05
C GLY A 161 11.34 3.09 -12.43
N VAL A 162 12.14 3.11 -13.50
CA VAL A 162 11.65 3.06 -14.88
C VAL A 162 10.89 1.78 -15.25
N ASN A 163 11.07 0.70 -14.50
CA ASN A 163 10.38 -0.56 -14.77
C ASN A 163 8.95 -0.58 -14.20
N MET A 164 8.58 0.41 -13.37
CA MET A 164 7.25 0.47 -12.76
C MET A 164 6.14 0.41 -13.81
N PHE A 165 6.30 1.08 -14.95
CA PHE A 165 5.29 1.20 -16.01
C PHE A 165 4.82 -0.09 -16.68
N GLU A 166 5.51 -1.21 -16.46
CA GLU A 166 5.12 -2.55 -16.93
C GLU A 166 5.00 -3.55 -15.78
N SER A 167 5.20 -3.09 -14.55
CA SER A 167 5.16 -3.96 -13.37
C SER A 167 3.72 -4.33 -13.01
N LEU A 168 3.57 -5.53 -12.47
CA LEU A 168 2.30 -5.97 -11.88
C LEU A 168 1.91 -5.08 -10.69
N LYS A 169 2.89 -4.58 -9.92
CA LYS A 169 2.66 -3.70 -8.77
C LYS A 169 2.07 -2.35 -9.17
N TRP A 170 2.59 -1.73 -10.22
CA TRP A 170 2.00 -0.52 -10.81
C TRP A 170 0.56 -0.77 -11.27
N ASN A 171 0.35 -1.83 -12.06
CA ASN A 171 -0.98 -2.16 -12.57
C ASN A 171 -1.98 -2.40 -11.44
N SER A 172 -1.58 -3.07 -10.36
CA SER A 172 -2.43 -3.27 -9.20
C SER A 172 -2.73 -1.97 -8.44
N TRP A 173 -1.76 -1.06 -8.31
CA TRP A 173 -2.00 0.24 -7.70
C TRP A 173 -3.00 1.08 -8.51
N ILE A 174 -2.86 1.09 -9.84
CA ILE A 174 -3.81 1.72 -10.75
C ILE A 174 -5.20 1.09 -10.63
N SER A 175 -5.29 -0.24 -10.63
CA SER A 175 -6.55 -0.97 -10.48
C SER A 175 -7.22 -0.66 -9.16
N PHE A 176 -6.46 -0.61 -8.06
CA PHE A 176 -6.94 -0.18 -6.76
C PHE A 176 -7.51 1.25 -6.81
N MET A 177 -6.82 2.21 -7.44
CA MET A 177 -7.37 3.57 -7.57
C MET A 177 -8.63 3.62 -8.43
N LYS A 178 -8.68 2.86 -9.53
CA LYS A 178 -9.83 2.83 -10.45
C LYS A 178 -11.05 2.12 -9.86
N GLY A 179 -10.84 1.15 -8.96
CA GLY A 179 -11.90 0.45 -8.23
C GLY A 179 -12.62 1.32 -7.20
N GLN A 180 -12.10 2.51 -6.90
CA GLN A 180 -12.78 3.46 -6.00
C GLN A 180 -13.95 4.15 -6.69
N GLU A 181 -14.95 4.51 -5.88
CA GLU A 181 -16.19 5.14 -6.37
C GLU A 181 -15.90 6.39 -7.21
N GLY A 182 -16.46 6.41 -8.43
CA GLY A 182 -16.30 7.51 -9.37
C GLY A 182 -14.91 7.66 -9.98
N LYS A 183 -13.95 6.76 -9.69
CA LYS A 183 -12.56 6.87 -10.20
C LYS A 183 -12.33 6.18 -11.54
N SER A 184 -13.16 5.22 -11.92
CA SER A 184 -13.03 4.44 -13.17
C SER A 184 -13.01 5.29 -14.44
N LYS A 185 -13.67 6.46 -14.45
CA LYS A 185 -13.73 7.40 -15.58
C LYS A 185 -12.46 8.21 -15.81
N PHE A 186 -11.56 8.28 -14.83
CA PHE A 186 -10.34 9.07 -14.95
C PHE A 186 -9.25 8.27 -15.69
N SER A 187 -8.43 8.99 -16.45
CA SER A 187 -7.23 8.38 -17.01
C SER A 187 -6.26 7.97 -15.91
N GLU A 188 -5.40 7.02 -16.23
CA GLU A 188 -4.37 6.54 -15.31
C GLU A 188 -3.47 7.69 -14.82
N GLN A 189 -3.06 8.57 -15.74
CA GLN A 189 -2.21 9.71 -15.45
C GLN A 189 -2.90 10.71 -14.52
N ALA A 190 -4.20 10.93 -14.69
CA ALA A 190 -4.98 11.83 -13.85
C ALA A 190 -5.10 11.32 -12.40
N LEU A 191 -5.08 10.00 -12.20
CA LEU A 191 -5.09 9.39 -10.86
C LEU A 191 -3.68 9.36 -10.24
N ALA A 192 -2.68 8.92 -11.01
CA ALA A 192 -1.35 8.63 -10.51
C ALA A 192 -0.47 9.88 -10.34
N LEU A 193 -0.47 10.83 -11.29
CA LEU A 193 0.43 11.99 -11.23
C LEU A 193 0.27 12.85 -9.98
N PRO A 194 -0.94 13.19 -9.50
CA PRO A 194 -1.10 13.96 -8.26
C PRO A 194 -0.46 13.27 -7.05
N LEU A 195 -0.46 11.94 -7.00
CA LEU A 195 0.15 11.17 -5.93
C LEU A 195 1.66 11.04 -6.11
N LEU A 196 2.13 10.81 -7.34
CA LEU A 196 3.56 10.81 -7.66
C LEU A 196 4.22 12.14 -7.26
N ARG A 197 3.56 13.28 -7.52
CA ARG A 197 4.03 14.62 -7.13
C ARG A 197 4.08 14.86 -5.61
N LYS A 198 3.46 14.01 -4.80
CA LYS A 198 3.63 14.03 -3.33
C LYS A 198 4.93 13.37 -2.89
N HIS A 199 5.38 12.35 -3.61
CA HIS A 199 6.55 11.53 -3.26
C HIS A 199 7.81 11.98 -4.00
N PHE A 200 7.65 12.65 -5.15
CA PHE A 200 8.75 13.05 -6.03
C PHE A 200 8.55 14.48 -6.51
N ASN A 201 9.65 15.22 -6.62
CA ASN A 201 9.61 16.51 -7.31
C ASN A 201 9.44 16.33 -8.83
N ASP A 202 8.96 17.38 -9.49
CA ASP A 202 8.65 17.31 -10.91
C ASP A 202 9.90 17.06 -11.77
N ASP A 203 11.07 17.59 -11.40
CA ASP A 203 12.33 17.39 -12.14
C ASP A 203 12.73 15.90 -12.17
N PHE A 204 12.60 15.22 -11.03
CA PHE A 204 12.82 13.79 -10.93
C PHE A 204 11.82 13.02 -11.81
N LEU A 205 10.54 13.39 -11.78
CA LEU A 205 9.51 12.75 -12.59
C LEU A 205 9.75 12.93 -14.10
N VAL A 206 10.15 14.12 -14.53
CA VAL A 206 10.53 14.38 -15.93
C VAL A 206 11.67 13.47 -16.35
N LYS A 207 12.74 13.39 -15.55
CA LYS A 207 13.88 12.50 -15.82
C LYS A 207 13.47 11.03 -15.85
N LEU A 208 12.67 10.59 -14.88
CA LEU A 208 12.15 9.23 -14.81
C LEU A 208 11.36 8.85 -16.07
N PHE A 209 10.48 9.74 -16.53
CA PHE A 209 9.69 9.50 -17.74
C PHE A 209 10.55 9.49 -18.99
N ASP A 210 11.55 10.38 -19.10
CA ASP A 210 12.49 10.37 -20.22
C ASP A 210 13.32 9.10 -20.29
N ASP A 211 13.81 8.62 -19.15
CA ASP A 211 14.57 7.37 -19.10
C ASP A 211 13.68 6.15 -19.40
N ALA A 212 12.42 6.16 -18.96
CA ALA A 212 11.44 5.15 -19.33
C ALA A 212 11.13 5.15 -20.84
N ILE A 213 10.97 6.32 -21.46
CA ILE A 213 10.77 6.47 -22.91
C ILE A 213 11.98 5.92 -23.68
N LYS A 214 13.21 6.26 -23.27
CA LYS A 214 14.44 5.71 -23.87
C LYS A 214 14.50 4.19 -23.77
N LYS A 215 14.01 3.62 -22.67
CA LYS A 215 13.85 2.17 -22.46
C LYS A 215 12.60 1.58 -23.13
N LYS A 216 11.97 2.30 -24.06
CA LYS A 216 10.81 1.88 -24.86
C LYS A 216 9.54 1.61 -24.03
N LYS A 217 9.43 2.15 -22.81
CA LYS A 217 8.21 2.13 -21.99
C LYS A 217 7.21 3.17 -22.53
N LYS A 218 6.44 2.80 -23.55
CA LYS A 218 5.59 3.74 -24.31
C LYS A 218 4.58 4.49 -23.46
N SER A 219 4.08 3.88 -22.37
CA SER A 219 3.12 4.52 -21.45
C SER A 219 3.67 5.80 -20.82
N ALA A 220 4.99 5.90 -20.60
CA ALA A 220 5.65 7.07 -20.03
C ALA A 220 5.49 8.35 -20.88
N ILE A 221 5.22 8.23 -22.19
CA ILE A 221 4.92 9.37 -23.08
C ILE A 221 3.69 10.13 -22.58
N TYR A 222 2.64 9.41 -22.20
CA TYR A 222 1.39 10.00 -21.71
C TYR A 222 1.60 10.66 -20.35
N TYR A 223 2.39 10.05 -19.46
CA TYR A 223 2.77 10.62 -18.18
C TYR A 223 3.53 11.94 -18.32
N LYS A 224 4.56 11.97 -19.18
CA LYS A 224 5.33 13.18 -19.45
C LYS A 224 4.44 14.29 -20.03
N ARG A 225 3.58 13.96 -21.00
CA ARG A 225 2.65 14.94 -21.59
C ARG A 225 1.70 15.52 -20.54
N SER A 226 1.09 14.67 -19.71
CA SER A 226 0.17 15.12 -18.66
C SER A 226 0.87 15.94 -17.58
N LEU A 227 2.09 15.58 -17.17
CA LEU A 227 2.87 16.36 -16.22
C LEU A 227 3.19 17.76 -16.76
N ASN A 228 3.62 17.87 -18.03
CA ASN A 228 3.87 19.16 -18.66
C ASN A 228 2.61 20.06 -18.70
N ILE A 229 1.42 19.47 -18.92
CA ILE A 229 0.16 20.22 -18.87
C ILE A 229 -0.13 20.71 -17.44
N MET A 230 0.07 19.86 -16.43
CA MET A 230 -0.11 20.24 -15.03
C MET A 230 0.82 21.40 -14.65
N GLN A 231 2.10 21.32 -15.01
CA GLN A 231 3.09 22.37 -14.74
C GLN A 231 2.71 23.71 -15.41
N LYS A 232 2.25 23.68 -16.66
CA LYS A 232 1.77 24.88 -17.35
C LYS A 232 0.56 25.50 -16.64
N ASN A 233 -0.39 24.67 -16.21
CA ASN A 233 -1.56 25.14 -15.48
C ASN A 233 -1.19 25.72 -14.11
N ASP A 234 -0.24 25.12 -13.41
CA ASP A 234 0.27 25.60 -12.12
C ASP A 234 0.95 26.97 -12.29
N ALA A 235 1.74 27.16 -13.36
CA ALA A 235 2.37 28.45 -13.68
C ALA A 235 1.32 29.54 -13.96
N VAL A 236 0.32 29.26 -14.80
CA VAL A 236 -0.78 30.21 -15.09
C VAL A 236 -1.56 30.56 -13.84
N LYS A 237 -1.81 29.58 -12.96
CA LYS A 237 -2.49 29.81 -11.68
C LYS A 237 -1.68 30.75 -10.78
N LYS A 238 -0.37 30.51 -10.68
CA LYS A 238 0.54 31.35 -9.89
C LYS A 238 0.59 32.78 -10.43
N GLU A 239 0.70 32.97 -11.74
CA GLU A 239 0.68 34.30 -12.37
C GLU A 239 -0.62 35.06 -12.06
N ARG A 240 -1.77 34.38 -12.10
CA ARG A 240 -3.07 34.96 -11.72
C ARG A 240 -3.11 35.35 -10.25
N GLU A 241 -2.64 34.50 -9.36
CA GLU A 241 -2.58 34.78 -7.92
C GLU A 241 -1.65 35.96 -7.61
N ASP A 242 -0.49 36.02 -8.28
CA ASP A 242 0.46 37.13 -8.13
C ASP A 242 -0.10 38.45 -8.67
N HIS A 243 -0.86 38.42 -9.78
CA HIS A 243 -1.58 39.59 -10.29
C HIS A 243 -2.64 40.08 -9.28
N MET A 244 -3.47 39.18 -8.76
CA MET A 244 -4.50 39.52 -7.77
C MET A 244 -3.89 40.12 -6.50
N ARG A 245 -2.77 39.56 -6.00
CA ARG A 245 -2.06 40.08 -4.82
C ARG A 245 -1.55 41.50 -5.06
N LYS A 246 -0.95 41.77 -6.21
CA LYS A 246 -0.47 43.11 -6.57
C LYS A 246 -1.62 44.12 -6.61
N GLU A 247 -2.75 43.75 -7.22
CA GLU A 247 -3.94 44.60 -7.30
C GLU A 247 -4.55 44.89 -5.92
N SER A 248 -4.57 43.90 -5.01
CA SER A 248 -5.01 44.11 -3.62
C SER A 248 -4.09 45.07 -2.85
N VAL A 249 -2.78 44.95 -3.00
CA VAL A 249 -1.79 45.84 -2.36
C VAL A 249 -1.89 47.26 -2.90
N GLU A 250 -2.16 47.43 -4.20
CA GLU A 250 -2.33 48.75 -4.83
C GLU A 250 -3.63 49.45 -4.37
N LYS A 251 -4.71 48.68 -4.14
CA LYS A 251 -5.96 49.18 -3.55
C LYS A 251 -5.84 49.55 -2.06
N GLU A 252 -4.84 49.02 -1.35
CA GLU A 252 -4.51 49.35 0.05
C GLU A 252 -3.47 50.50 0.17
N GLY A 253 -3.34 51.35 -0.85
CA GLY A 253 -2.41 52.50 -0.86
C GLY A 253 -2.36 53.33 0.43
N PRO A 254 -1.24 54.03 0.70
CA PRO A 254 -0.80 54.38 2.05
C PRO A 254 -1.87 55.14 2.81
N VAL A 255 -2.28 54.60 3.97
CA VAL A 255 -3.07 55.33 4.96
C VAL A 255 -2.33 56.63 5.25
N THR A 256 -2.83 57.72 4.67
CA THR A 256 -2.34 59.07 4.96
C THR A 256 -2.57 59.29 6.44
N ARG A 257 -1.49 59.19 7.23
CA ARG A 257 -1.47 59.56 8.64
C ARG A 257 -1.91 61.01 8.69
N LYS A 258 -3.20 61.27 8.97
CA LYS A 258 -3.75 62.61 9.15
C LYS A 258 -2.83 63.33 10.13
N ARG A 259 -2.08 64.32 9.65
CA ARG A 259 -1.39 65.27 10.52
C ARG A 259 -2.47 65.92 11.38
N LEU A 260 -2.45 65.66 12.69
CA LEU A 260 -3.19 66.44 13.66
C LEU A 260 -2.78 67.91 13.45
N ARG A 261 -3.71 68.72 12.98
CA ARG A 261 -3.53 70.16 12.87
C ARG A 261 -3.72 70.71 14.28
N ASN A 262 -2.62 70.85 15.02
CA ASN A 262 -2.61 71.59 16.29
C ASN A 262 -3.04 73.04 15.98
N GLY A 263 -4.14 73.46 16.59
CA GLY A 263 -4.51 74.86 16.67
C GLY A 263 -3.51 75.57 17.57
N GLY A 264 -2.72 76.46 16.97
CA GLY A 264 -1.80 77.35 17.66
C GLY A 264 -1.94 78.73 17.06
N GLU A 265 -2.40 79.64 17.89
CA GLU A 265 -2.59 81.09 17.75
C GLU A 265 -1.77 81.82 16.68
N ALA A 266 -2.45 82.72 15.96
CA ALA A 266 -1.82 83.73 15.11
C ALA A 266 -1.06 84.75 15.97
N PRO A 267 0.17 85.17 15.59
CA PRO A 267 0.87 86.23 16.30
C PRO A 267 0.34 87.62 15.88
N ALA A 268 0.17 88.48 16.87
CA ALA A 268 -0.23 89.88 16.76
C ALA A 268 0.82 90.74 16.02
N PRO A 269 0.43 91.86 15.37
CA PRO A 269 1.34 92.71 14.63
C PRO A 269 2.13 93.65 15.55
N THR A 270 3.46 93.67 15.37
CA THR A 270 4.42 94.49 16.11
C THR A 270 4.24 95.98 15.82
N LYS A 271 4.07 96.78 16.88
CA LYS A 271 4.02 98.25 16.87
C LYS A 271 5.33 98.86 16.34
N ARG A 272 5.20 99.82 15.42
CA ARG A 272 6.29 100.70 14.96
C ARG A 272 6.73 101.63 16.11
N GLN A 273 8.01 101.57 16.47
CA GLN A 273 8.67 102.60 17.28
C GLN A 273 9.03 103.80 16.39
N ARG A 274 8.62 104.99 16.83
CA ARG A 274 9.15 106.28 16.37
C ARG A 274 10.55 106.45 16.95
N LYS A 275 11.51 106.86 16.14
CA LYS A 275 12.69 107.58 16.60
C LYS A 275 12.56 109.02 16.09
N ASP A 276 12.29 109.92 17.02
CA ASP A 276 12.79 111.28 16.99
C ASP A 276 14.31 111.20 17.03
N ASP A 277 14.98 111.98 16.19
CA ASP A 277 16.29 112.56 16.48
C ASP A 277 16.39 113.82 15.62
N GLY A 278 16.09 114.96 16.24
CA GLY A 278 16.40 116.28 15.71
C GLY A 278 17.74 116.75 16.27
N GLN A 279 18.63 117.15 15.37
CA GLN A 279 19.52 118.30 15.50
C GLN A 279 19.96 118.75 14.11
#